data_AF-A0A9D1U7N3-F1
#
_entry.id   AF-A0A9D1U7N3-F1
#
_cell.length_a   1.000
_cell.length_b   1.000
_cell.length_c   1.000
_cell.angle_alpha   90.00
_cell.angle_beta   90.00
_cell.angle_gamma   90.00
#
_symmetry.space_group_name_H-M   'P 1'
#
loop_
_entity.id
_entity.type
_entity.pdbx_description
1 polymer ?
#
loop_
_entity_poly.entity_id
_entity_poly.type
_entity_poly.pdbx_seq_one_letter_code
_entity_poly.pdbx_strand_id
1 'polypeptide(L)' 'MKETFRCEHGINQGPLIFCELPPEETGARPAWKRKVDSRLIVTPFWCENKCRRHQELASHEQGEPASAT' A
#
# COMPACT_ATOMS: atom_id res chain seq x y z
N MET A 1 -7.77 20.86 -3.78
CA MET A 1 -6.41 20.29 -3.67
C MET A 1 -6.61 18.80 -3.43
N LYS A 2 -6.12 17.90 -4.29
CA LYS A 2 -6.26 16.45 -4.04
C LYS A 2 -5.35 16.10 -2.85
N GLU A 3 -5.90 15.50 -1.81
CA GLU A 3 -5.10 14.92 -0.73
C GLU A 3 -4.10 13.95 -1.34
N THR A 4 -2.83 14.11 -0.98
CA THR A 4 -1.78 13.19 -1.40
C THR A 4 -1.95 11.91 -0.61
N PHE A 5 -2.17 10.79 -1.30
CA PHE A 5 -2.28 9.46 -0.69
C PHE A 5 -1.17 9.21 0.34
N ARG A 6 -1.56 8.76 1.54
CA ARG A 6 -0.65 8.39 2.63
C ARG A 6 -0.81 6.89 2.91
N CYS A 7 0.32 6.19 2.88
CA CYS A 7 0.34 4.78 3.25
C CYS A 7 0.48 4.66 4.77
N GLU A 8 -0.35 3.84 5.41
CA GLU A 8 -0.22 3.56 6.86
C GLU A 8 0.99 2.68 7.19
N HIS A 9 1.51 1.96 6.20
CA HIS A 9 2.62 1.03 6.35
C HIS A 9 3.97 1.63 5.97
N GLY A 10 4.02 2.91 5.58
CA GLY A 10 5.20 3.49 4.99
C GLY A 10 5.30 4.98 5.18
N ILE A 11 6.52 5.48 5.04
CA ILE A 11 6.81 6.91 5.19
C ILE A 11 6.88 7.55 3.80
N ASN A 12 6.05 8.57 3.57
CA ASN A 12 6.13 9.40 2.38
C ASN A 12 7.42 10.24 2.41
N GLN A 13 8.29 10.04 1.43
CA GLN A 13 9.56 10.73 1.25
C GLN A 13 9.53 11.41 -0.14
N GLY A 14 8.93 12.60 -0.19
CA GLY A 14 8.71 13.34 -1.43
C GLY A 14 7.76 12.59 -2.39
N PRO A 15 8.20 12.25 -3.61
CA PRO A 15 7.36 11.57 -4.60
C PRO A 15 7.24 10.05 -4.38
N LEU A 16 7.90 9.50 -3.35
CA LEU A 16 7.98 8.07 -3.08
C LEU A 16 7.45 7.75 -1.68
N ILE A 17 7.09 6.48 -1.49
CA ILE A 17 6.73 5.89 -0.22
C ILE A 17 7.71 4.77 0.07
N PHE A 18 8.29 4.78 1.27
CA PHE A 18 9.11 3.69 1.77
C PHE A 18 8.24 2.82 2.68
N CYS A 19 7.70 1.75 2.11
CA CYS A 19 6.78 0.83 2.78
C CYS A 19 7.55 -0.27 3.52
N GLU A 20 7.12 -0.56 4.75
CA GLU A 20 7.73 -1.57 5.62
C GLU A 20 7.20 -2.98 5.35
N LEU A 21 6.06 -3.09 4.66
CA LEU A 21 5.52 -4.39 4.27
C LEU A 21 6.42 -5.09 3.24
N PRO A 22 6.48 -6.43 3.28
CA PRO A 22 7.22 -7.21 2.30
C PRO A 22 6.50 -7.27 0.93
N PRO A 23 7.24 -7.55 -0.16
CA PRO A 23 6.67 -7.66 -1.51
C PRO A 23 5.57 -8.72 -1.62
N GLU A 24 5.63 -9.78 -0.82
CA GLU A 24 4.67 -10.88 -0.75
C GLU A 24 3.28 -10.40 -0.33
N GLU A 25 3.21 -9.46 0.61
CA GLU A 25 1.97 -8.88 1.13
C GLU A 25 1.46 -7.73 0.26
N THR A 26 2.36 -6.91 -0.28
CA THR A 26 1.99 -5.75 -1.10
C THR A 26 1.73 -6.11 -2.56
N GLY A 27 2.22 -7.27 -3.03
CA GLY A 27 2.27 -7.60 -4.45
C GLY A 27 3.36 -6.85 -5.22
N ALA A 28 4.27 -6.16 -4.53
CA ALA A 28 5.37 -5.45 -5.16
C ALA A 28 6.44 -6.41 -5.71
N ARG A 29 7.25 -5.93 -6.65
CA ARG A 29 8.38 -6.72 -7.17
C ARG A 29 9.50 -6.74 -6.11
N PRO A 30 10.11 -7.89 -5.78
CA PRO A 30 11.22 -7.96 -4.82
C PRO A 30 12.40 -7.04 -5.17
N ALA A 31 12.62 -6.77 -6.46
CA ALA A 31 13.64 -5.84 -6.95
C ALA A 31 13.42 -4.37 -6.52
N TRP A 32 12.23 -4.01 -6.03
CA TRP A 32 11.90 -2.67 -5.53
C TRP A 32 12.25 -2.48 -4.05
N LYS A 33 12.78 -3.53 -3.42
CA LYS A 33 13.26 -3.50 -2.04
C LYS A 33 14.61 -2.79 -1.96
N ARG A 34 14.74 -1.86 -1.02
CA ARG A 34 16.00 -1.15 -0.75
C ARG A 34 17.01 -2.12 -0.16
N LYS A 35 18.24 -2.04 -0.67
CA LYS A 35 19.36 -2.82 -0.12
C LYS A 35 19.76 -2.40 1.30
N VAL A 36 19.51 -1.14 1.67
CA VAL A 36 20.01 -0.55 2.92
C VAL A 36 19.13 -0.82 4.15
N ASP A 37 17.80 -0.84 3.98
CA ASP A 37 16.86 -0.98 5.11
C ASP A 37 15.72 -1.97 4.83
N SER A 38 15.77 -2.67 3.68
CA SER A 38 14.76 -3.65 3.29
C SER A 38 13.33 -3.12 3.09
N ARG A 39 13.08 -1.81 3.06
CA ARG A 39 11.76 -1.25 2.71
C ARG A 39 11.52 -1.25 1.21
N LEU A 40 10.26 -1.38 0.81
CA LEU A 40 9.85 -1.24 -0.58
C LEU A 40 9.79 0.24 -0.98
N ILE A 41 10.31 0.55 -2.16
CA ILE A 41 10.15 1.87 -2.80
C ILE A 41 8.99 1.79 -3.79
N VAL A 42 7.92 2.51 -3.51
CA VAL A 42 6.76 2.61 -4.40
C VAL A 42 6.33 4.06 -4.56
N THR A 43 5.57 4.36 -5.61
CA THR A 43 4.91 5.68 -5.75
C THR A 43 3.59 5.69 -4.99
N PRO A 44 3.09 6.86 -4.54
CA PRO A 44 1.76 6.98 -3.95
C PRO A 44 0.66 6.39 -4.84
N PHE A 45 0.71 6.66 -6.15
CA PHE A 45 -0.23 6.11 -7.12
C PHE A 45 -0.22 4.58 -7.14
N TRP A 46 0.97 3.95 -7.14
CA TRP A 46 1.06 2.49 -7.09
C TRP A 46 0.53 1.94 -5.78
N CYS A 47 0.86 2.58 -4.65
CA CYS A 47 0.40 2.13 -3.35
C CYS A 47 -1.13 2.21 -3.20
N GLU A 48 -1.75 3.26 -3.74
CA GLU A 48 -3.21 3.43 -3.75
C GLU A 48 -3.90 2.43 -4.69
N ASN A 49 -3.36 2.22 -5.90
CA ASN A 49 -4.12 1.56 -6.97
C ASN A 49 -3.70 0.11 -7.23
N LYS A 50 -2.52 -0.31 -6.75
CA LYS A 50 -1.90 -1.60 -7.09
C LYS A 50 -1.40 -2.38 -5.87
N CYS A 51 -1.31 -1.77 -4.69
CA CYS A 51 -0.95 -2.49 -3.48
C CYS A 51 -2.06 -3.48 -3.12
N ARG A 52 -1.73 -4.77 -3.08
CA ARG A 52 -2.68 -5.83 -2.73
C ARG A 52 -3.31 -5.58 -1.37
N ARG A 53 -2.49 -5.25 -0.36
CA ARG A 53 -2.99 -4.99 0.99
C ARG A 53 -3.99 -3.83 1.06
N HIS A 54 -3.75 -2.76 0.31
CA HIS A 54 -4.68 -1.64 0.26
C HIS A 54 -5.97 -2.00 -0.47
N GLN A 55 -5.89 -2.80 -1.54
CA GLN A 55 -7.07 -3.31 -2.24
C GLN A 55 -7.88 -4.27 -1.38
N GLU A 56 -7.24 -5.12 -0.56
CA GLU A 56 -7.93 -6.02 0.37
C GLU A 56 -8.72 -5.23 1.44
N LEU A 57 -8.12 -4.18 2.01
CA LEU A 57 -8.80 -3.28 2.95
C LEU A 57 -10.00 -2.59 2.29
N ALA A 58 -9.81 -2.00 1.11
CA ALA A 58 -10.90 -1.35 0.36
C ALA A 58 -12.02 -2.34 -0.03
N SER A 59 -11.68 -3.60 -0.31
CA SER A 59 -12.68 -4.65 -0.63
C SER A 59 -13.45 -5.11 0.60
N HIS A 60 -12.83 -5.09 1.78
CA HIS A 60 -13.51 -5.37 3.04
C HIS A 60 -14.45 -4.23 3.45
N GLU A 61 -14.09 -2.97 3.19
CA GLU A 61 -14.96 -1.83 3.47
C GLU A 61 -16.19 -1.75 2.54
N GLN A 62 -16.13 -2.37 1.36
CA GLN A 62 -17.26 -2.49 0.42
C GLN A 62 -18.05 -3.80 0.57
N GLY A 63 -17.70 -4.61 1.57
CA GLY A 63 -18.24 -5.94 1.83
C GLY A 63 -18.99 -6.06 3.15
N GLU A 64 -19.83 -5.10 3.51
CA GLU A 64 -20.89 -5.33 4.48
C GLU A 64 -22.25 -5.34 3.76
N PRO A 65 -22.75 -6.49 3.26
CA PRO A 65 -24.18 -6.69 3.33
C PRO A 65 -24.52 -6.88 4.80
N ALA A 66 -25.16 -5.88 5.40
CA ALA A 66 -25.92 -6.09 6.61
C ALA A 66 -26.89 -7.25 6.36
N SER A 67 -26.57 -8.43 6.89
CA SER A 67 -27.48 -9.56 6.98
C SER A 67 -27.05 -10.45 8.13
N ALA A 68 -27.74 -10.29 9.26
CA ALA A 68 -28.56 -11.32 9.88
C ALA A 68 -28.70 -11.03 11.39
N THR A 69 -29.84 -10.52 11.85
CA THR A 69 -30.97 -11.34 12.32
C THR A 69 -32.14 -10.46 12.74
#